data_AF-A0A3E2YHT5-F1
#
_entry.id   AF-A0A3E2YHT5-F1
#
_cell.length_a   1.000
_cell.length_b   1.000
_cell.length_c   1.000
_cell.angle_alpha   90.00
_cell.angle_beta   90.00
_cell.angle_gamma   90.00
#
_symmetry.space_group_name_H-M   'P 1'
#
loop_
_entity.id
_entity.type
_entity.pdbx_description
1 polymer ?
#
loop_
_entity_poly.entity_id
_entity_poly.type
_entity_poly.pdbx_seq_one_letter_code
_entity_poly.pdbx_strand_id
1 'polypeptide(L)'
;MIDENPANDPTREWITGRPDVAFDARALLRKIDSNGQGLVRYLAERAGQPVATHTIATDLGVSTQSIEDCLAWINKLAEALGYVPLVIWSDVGLLITTDAAVVTRQGLIDAQR
;
A
#
# COMPACT_ATOMS: atom_id res chain seq x y z
N MET A 1 23.94 -5.07 -19.08
CA MET A 1 22.69 -5.85 -19.02
C MET A 1 21.91 -5.22 -17.89
N ILE A 2 20.88 -4.43 -18.22
CA ILE A 2 20.02 -3.83 -17.21
C ILE A 2 19.19 -4.98 -16.68
N ASP A 3 19.16 -5.16 -15.37
CA ASP A 3 18.43 -6.23 -14.73
C ASP A 3 16.93 -6.04 -15.05
N GLU A 4 16.37 -6.89 -15.91
CA GLU A 4 15.01 -6.72 -16.47
C GLU A 4 13.90 -7.04 -15.46
N ASN A 5 14.26 -7.55 -14.28
CA ASN A 5 13.29 -7.78 -13.21
C ASN A 5 13.07 -6.48 -12.42
N PRO A 6 11.91 -5.83 -12.53
CA PRO A 6 11.66 -4.56 -11.86
C PRO A 6 11.65 -4.69 -10.32
N ALA A 7 11.59 -5.92 -9.78
CA ALA A 7 11.77 -6.18 -8.35
C ALA A 7 13.22 -6.05 -7.85
N ASN A 8 14.21 -6.03 -8.75
CA ASN A 8 15.62 -5.93 -8.36
C ASN A 8 16.04 -4.48 -8.05
N ASP A 9 15.29 -3.49 -8.53
CA ASP A 9 15.43 -2.07 -8.17
C ASP A 9 14.06 -1.35 -8.24
N PRO A 10 13.23 -1.47 -7.19
CA PRO A 10 11.88 -0.93 -7.19
C PRO A 10 11.88 0.60 -7.09
N THR A 11 11.68 1.25 -8.23
CA THR A 11 11.72 2.72 -8.36
C THR A 11 10.39 3.31 -8.84
N ARG A 12 9.40 2.49 -9.20
CA ARG A 12 8.12 2.98 -9.73
C ARG A 12 7.29 3.59 -8.61
N GLU A 13 6.76 4.78 -8.83
CA GLU A 13 5.86 5.44 -7.88
C GLU A 13 4.39 5.10 -8.15
N TRP A 14 3.59 5.07 -7.10
CA TRP A 14 2.14 4.87 -7.18
C TRP A 14 1.41 6.15 -7.61
N ILE A 15 1.55 6.54 -8.87
CA ILE A 15 0.98 7.77 -9.43
C ILE A 15 0.02 7.45 -10.58
N THR A 16 -1.14 8.12 -10.60
CA THR A 16 -2.14 7.96 -11.66
C THR A 16 -1.65 8.42 -13.02
N GLY A 17 -2.25 7.90 -14.10
CA GLY A 17 -1.99 8.35 -15.47
C GLY A 17 -1.07 7.43 -16.27
N ARG A 18 -0.51 6.39 -15.64
CA ARG A 18 0.15 5.29 -16.34
C ARG A 18 -0.79 4.06 -16.43
N PRO A 19 -0.89 3.39 -17.59
CA PRO A 19 -1.90 2.35 -17.83
C PRO A 19 -1.68 1.08 -17.00
N ASP A 20 -0.44 0.80 -16.64
CA ASP A 20 0.00 -0.33 -15.81
C ASP A 20 -0.32 -0.15 -14.31
N VAL A 21 -0.26 1.08 -13.79
CA VAL A 21 -0.45 1.38 -12.36
C VAL A 21 -1.80 0.93 -11.83
N ALA A 22 -2.89 1.16 -12.59
CA ALA A 22 -4.22 0.74 -12.17
C ALA A 22 -4.37 -0.79 -12.13
N PHE A 23 -3.77 -1.49 -13.10
CA PHE A 23 -3.78 -2.96 -13.16
C PHE A 23 -2.97 -3.55 -12.00
N ASP A 24 -1.75 -3.06 -11.80
CA ASP A 24 -0.83 -3.50 -10.76
C ASP A 24 -1.41 -3.26 -9.36
N ALA A 25 -2.01 -2.08 -9.13
CA ALA A 25 -2.67 -1.76 -7.86
C ALA A 25 -3.84 -2.71 -7.57
N ARG A 26 -4.70 -2.97 -8.57
CA ARG A 26 -5.81 -3.94 -8.42
C ARG A 26 -5.27 -5.34 -8.11
N ALA A 27 -4.21 -5.77 -8.81
CA ALA A 27 -3.60 -7.07 -8.61
C ALA A 27 -3.02 -7.22 -7.20
N LEU A 28 -2.33 -6.19 -6.69
CA LEU A 28 -1.82 -6.14 -5.32
C LEU A 28 -2.96 -6.21 -4.29
N LEU A 29 -3.97 -5.35 -4.43
CA LEU A 29 -5.06 -5.23 -3.46
C LEU A 29 -5.94 -6.49 -3.38
N ARG A 30 -5.98 -7.31 -4.44
CA ARG A 30 -6.63 -8.62 -4.43
C ARG A 30 -5.83 -9.71 -3.72
N LYS A 31 -4.52 -9.53 -3.54
CA LYS A 31 -3.62 -10.51 -2.89
C LYS A 31 -3.46 -10.30 -1.39
N ILE A 32 -3.82 -9.13 -0.88
CA ILE A 32 -3.80 -8.85 0.56
C ILE A 32 -5.13 -9.27 1.19
N ASP A 33 -5.06 -9.69 2.46
CA ASP A 33 -6.21 -10.13 3.24
C ASP A 33 -7.09 -8.94 3.69
N SER A 34 -8.16 -9.22 4.45
CA SER A 34 -9.07 -8.20 4.96
C SER A 34 -8.38 -7.17 5.86
N ASN A 35 -7.36 -7.57 6.62
CA ASN A 35 -6.62 -6.67 7.49
C ASN A 35 -5.74 -5.72 6.68
N GLY A 36 -5.04 -6.23 5.67
CA GLY A 36 -4.29 -5.42 4.72
C GLY A 36 -5.18 -4.44 3.97
N GLN A 37 -6.34 -4.88 3.48
CA GLN A 37 -7.31 -3.98 2.84
C GLN A 37 -7.84 -2.93 3.82
N GLY A 38 -8.06 -3.29 5.09
CA GLY A 38 -8.47 -2.38 6.14
C GLY A 38 -7.43 -1.31 6.43
N LEU A 39 -6.17 -1.70 6.62
CA LEU A 39 -5.02 -0.80 6.84
C LEU A 39 -4.89 0.20 5.68
N VAL A 40 -4.87 -0.32 4.45
CA VAL A 40 -4.68 0.49 3.25
C VAL A 40 -5.84 1.46 3.05
N ARG A 41 -7.09 1.04 3.29
CA ARG A 41 -8.26 1.92 3.25
C ARG A 41 -8.17 3.01 4.33
N TYR A 42 -7.84 2.63 5.56
CA TYR A 42 -7.73 3.54 6.69
C TYR A 42 -6.73 4.68 6.44
N LEU A 43 -5.55 4.32 5.91
CA LEU A 43 -4.50 5.29 5.58
C LEU A 43 -4.83 6.09 4.32
N ALA A 44 -5.50 5.49 3.32
CA ALA A 44 -5.94 6.21 2.14
C ALA A 44 -6.98 7.30 2.48
N GLU A 45 -7.84 7.10 3.47
CA GLU A 45 -8.76 8.14 3.95
C GLU A 45 -8.04 9.30 4.65
N ARG A 46 -6.81 9.07 5.14
CA ARG A 46 -5.94 10.02 5.85
C ARG A 46 -4.66 10.31 5.05
N ALA A 47 -4.77 10.33 3.72
CA ALA A 47 -3.61 10.41 2.84
C ALA A 47 -2.69 11.61 3.16
N GLY A 48 -1.38 11.35 3.21
CA GLY A 48 -0.36 12.33 3.57
C GLY A 48 -0.25 12.63 5.07
N GLN A 49 -1.09 12.03 5.91
CA GLN A 49 -1.06 12.22 7.36
C GLN A 49 -0.52 10.96 8.03
N PRO A 50 0.65 11.03 8.69
CA PRO A 50 1.16 9.89 9.45
C PRO A 50 0.28 9.58 10.66
N VAL A 51 0.02 8.29 10.85
CA VAL A 51 -0.74 7.77 12.00
C VAL A 51 0.09 6.71 12.71
N ALA A 52 0.18 6.81 14.03
CA ALA A 52 0.94 5.84 14.82
C ALA A 52 0.32 4.44 14.74
N THR A 53 1.16 3.41 14.64
CA THR A 53 0.73 2.02 14.44
C THR A 53 -0.26 1.53 15.50
N HIS A 54 -0.04 1.90 16.77
CA HIS A 54 -0.95 1.54 17.87
C HIS A 54 -2.33 2.21 17.75
N THR A 55 -2.41 3.42 17.22
CA THR A 55 -3.68 4.11 16.95
C THR A 55 -4.45 3.39 15.86
N ILE A 56 -3.78 3.03 14.76
CA ILE A 56 -4.40 2.27 13.66
C ILE A 56 -4.92 0.93 14.17
N ALA A 57 -4.10 0.20 14.94
CA ALA A 57 -4.48 -1.08 15.53
C ALA A 57 -5.74 -0.95 16.40
N THR A 58 -5.80 0.09 17.24
CA THR A 58 -6.95 0.40 18.09
C THR A 58 -8.21 0.69 17.27
N ASP A 59 -8.10 1.57 16.27
CA ASP A 59 -9.23 1.97 15.43
C ASP A 59 -9.78 0.84 14.57
N LEU A 60 -8.91 -0.07 14.12
CA LEU A 60 -9.28 -1.24 13.33
C LEU A 60 -9.65 -2.46 14.18
N GLY A 61 -9.48 -2.39 15.51
CA GLY A 61 -9.78 -3.51 16.41
C GLY A 61 -8.87 -4.72 16.22
N VAL A 62 -7.60 -4.50 15.81
CA VAL A 62 -6.60 -5.54 15.59
C VAL A 62 -5.36 -5.30 16.45
N SER A 63 -4.43 -6.27 16.48
CA SER A 63 -3.18 -6.09 17.22
C SER A 63 -2.18 -5.24 16.44
N THR A 64 -1.28 -4.55 17.13
CA THR A 64 -0.16 -3.82 16.49
C THR A 64 0.69 -4.75 15.63
N GLN A 65 0.96 -5.98 16.10
CA GLN A 65 1.69 -6.98 15.32
C GLN A 65 1.00 -7.29 14.00
N SER A 66 -0.33 -7.41 14.00
CA SER A 66 -1.09 -7.64 12.77
C SER A 66 -0.95 -6.49 11.77
N ILE A 67 -0.84 -5.24 12.24
CA ILE A 67 -0.57 -4.09 11.37
C ILE A 67 0.83 -4.17 10.76
N GLU A 68 1.84 -4.51 11.57
CA GLU A 68 3.23 -4.67 11.11
C GLU A 68 3.37 -5.80 10.09
N ASP A 69 2.71 -6.94 10.32
CA ASP A 69 2.69 -8.06 9.39
C ASP A 69 2.00 -7.69 8.07
N CYS A 70 0.87 -6.97 8.13
CA CYS A 70 0.18 -6.46 6.95
C CYS A 70 1.07 -5.50 6.17
N LEU A 71 1.73 -4.56 6.85
CA LEU A 71 2.64 -3.60 6.26
C LEU A 71 3.78 -4.28 5.49
N ALA A 72 4.45 -5.24 6.15
CA ALA A 72 5.53 -6.00 5.54
C ALA A 72 5.05 -6.75 4.28
N TRP A 73 3.87 -7.35 4.33
CA TRP A 73 3.30 -8.07 3.20
C TRP A 73 2.92 -7.15 2.04
N ILE A 74 2.25 -6.02 2.32
CA ILE A 74 1.86 -5.02 1.32
C ILE A 74 3.09 -4.49 0.58
N ASN A 75 4.14 -4.09 1.32
CA ASN A 75 5.32 -3.50 0.71
C ASN A 75 6.15 -4.54 -0.06
N LYS A 76 6.22 -5.79 0.41
CA LYS A 76 6.82 -6.89 -0.35
C LYS A 76 6.10 -7.15 -1.68
N LEU A 77 4.78 -7.02 -1.71
CA LEU A 77 4.02 -7.14 -2.97
C LEU A 77 4.25 -5.94 -3.89
N ALA A 78 4.37 -4.72 -3.34
CA ALA A 78 4.70 -3.53 -4.10
C ALA A 78 6.08 -3.65 -4.76
N GLU A 79 7.09 -4.05 -3.99
CA GLU A 79 8.46 -4.28 -4.46
C GLU A 79 8.50 -5.36 -5.53
N ALA A 80 7.76 -6.46 -5.37
CA ALA A 80 7.68 -7.52 -6.39
C ALA A 80 7.08 -7.04 -7.73
N LEU A 81 6.31 -5.95 -7.72
CA LEU A 81 5.79 -5.27 -8.90
C LEU A 81 6.73 -4.13 -9.39
N GLY A 82 7.86 -3.93 -8.71
CA GLY A 82 8.84 -2.89 -8.98
C GLY A 82 8.46 -1.50 -8.51
N TYR A 83 7.52 -1.41 -7.57
CA TYR A 83 7.11 -0.15 -6.97
C TYR A 83 7.82 0.10 -5.65
N VAL A 84 8.04 1.38 -5.36
CA VAL A 84 8.36 1.83 -4.01
C VAL A 84 7.25 1.41 -3.02
N PRO A 85 7.56 1.36 -1.71
CA PRO A 85 6.58 1.02 -0.69
C PRO A 85 5.25 1.76 -0.85
N LEU A 86 4.14 1.02 -0.84
CA LEU A 86 2.80 1.61 -0.92
C LEU A 86 2.47 2.36 0.38
N VAL A 87 2.86 1.77 1.52
CA VAL A 87 2.74 2.38 2.84
C VAL A 87 4.14 2.72 3.33
N ILE A 88 4.34 3.98 3.68
CA ILE A 88 5.63 4.53 4.11
C ILE A 88 5.68 4.53 5.63
N TRP A 89 6.78 4.02 6.18
CA TRP A 89 7.14 4.21 7.57
C TRP A 89 7.87 5.55 7.73
N SER A 90 7.29 6.48 8.46
CA SER A 90 7.92 7.74 8.85
C SER A 90 8.30 7.73 10.34
N ASP A 91 9.09 8.70 10.78
CA ASP A 91 9.51 8.83 12.19
C ASP A 91 8.32 8.95 13.17
N VAL A 92 7.15 9.37 12.68
CA VAL A 92 5.95 9.65 13.48
C VAL A 92 4.80 8.68 13.24
N GLY A 93 4.94 7.72 12.32
CA GLY A 93 3.92 6.71 12.04
C GLY A 93 3.86 6.26 10.57
N LEU A 94 2.78 5.55 10.23
CA LEU A 94 2.53 5.02 8.90
C LEU A 94 1.69 6.00 8.07
N LEU A 95 2.01 6.14 6.79
CA LEU A 95 1.24 6.95 5.86
C LEU A 95 1.22 6.36 4.44
N ILE A 96 0.21 6.75 3.67
CA ILE A 96 0.19 6.61 2.21
C ILE A 96 0.23 8.02 1.63
N THR A 97 1.01 8.25 0.56
CA THR A 97 1.04 9.56 -0.10
C THR A 97 -0.30 9.90 -0.75
N THR A 98 -0.53 11.19 -1.04
CA THR A 98 -1.79 11.62 -1.69
C THR A 98 -2.00 10.93 -3.03
N ASP A 99 -0.95 10.79 -3.85
CA ASP A 99 -1.03 10.11 -5.16
C ASP A 99 -1.31 8.61 -5.01
N ALA A 100 -0.57 7.95 -4.12
CA ALA A 100 -0.75 6.53 -3.85
C ALA A 100 -2.15 6.23 -3.31
N ALA A 101 -2.74 7.15 -2.55
CA ALA A 101 -4.11 7.02 -2.06
C ALA A 101 -5.15 7.10 -3.18
N VAL A 102 -4.94 7.92 -4.23
CA VAL A 102 -5.84 7.95 -5.39
C VAL A 102 -5.82 6.60 -6.11
N VAL A 103 -4.62 6.08 -6.40
CA VAL A 103 -4.43 4.77 -7.05
C VAL A 103 -5.08 3.66 -6.21
N THR A 104 -4.84 3.68 -4.90
CA THR A 104 -5.37 2.71 -3.95
C THR A 104 -6.89 2.71 -3.90
N ARG A 105 -7.52 3.88 -3.80
CA ARG A 105 -8.99 3.98 -3.74
C ARG A 105 -9.63 3.41 -5.00
N GLN A 106 -9.07 3.73 -6.16
CA GLN A 106 -9.54 3.18 -7.44
C GLN A 106 -9.33 1.66 -7.49
N GLY A 107 -8.13 1.19 -7.12
CA GLY A 107 -7.82 -0.24 -7.10
C GLY A 107 -8.69 -1.04 -6.13
N LEU A 108 -9.08 -0.48 -4.99
CA LEU A 108 -10.00 -1.10 -4.03
C LEU A 108 -11.40 -1.27 -4.62
N ILE A 109 -11.90 -0.26 -5.34
CA ILE A 109 -13.20 -0.33 -6.06
C ILE A 109 -13.14 -1.42 -7.14
N ASP A 110 -12.05 -1.46 -7.91
CA ASP A 110 -11.90 -2.41 -9.01
C ASP A 110 -11.63 -3.84 -8.51
N ALA A 111 -11.02 -4.01 -7.33
CA ALA A 111 -10.79 -5.31 -6.73
C ALA A 111 -12.08 -6.03 -6.34
N GLN A 112 -13.13 -5.26 -5.96
CA GLN A 112 -14.46 -5.74 -5.56
C GLN A 112 -15.38 -6.13 -6.73
N ARG A 113 -15.04 -5.68 -7.95
CA ARG A 113 -15.73 -6.03 -9.20
C ARG A 113 -15.10 -7.25 -9.85
#